data_AF-D8TUT4-F1
#
_entry.id   AF-D8TUT4-F1
#
_cell.length_a   1.000
_cell.length_b   1.000
_cell.length_c   1.000
_cell.angle_alpha   90.00
_cell.angle_beta   90.00
_cell.angle_gamma   90.00
#
_symmetry.space_group_name_H-M   'P 1'
#
loop_
_entity.id
_entity.type
_entity.pdbx_description
1 polymer ?
#
loop_
_entity_poly.entity_id
_entity_poly.type
_entity_poly.pdbx_seq_one_letter_code
_entity_poly.pdbx_strand_id
1 'polypeptide(L)'
;MQPLWCNWYSGPIRAVVFAVDVSDPGSLASAGVELHRLLQQPELGAKPVCLVLTKLDLPFTLPRTELDLALGLADLERLYPDRLQIMSVSSVLSPLECPRLEALVDWMVVAKAGDPAVLLAKRT
;
A
#
# COMPACT_ATOMS: atom_id res chain seq x y z
N MET A 1 -8.70 -16.18 -0.66
CA MET A 1 -8.80 -15.85 0.79
C MET A 1 -9.51 -14.53 1.09
N GLN A 2 -9.70 -13.66 0.09
CA GLN A 2 -10.34 -12.34 0.23
C GLN A 2 -11.64 -12.27 1.06
N PRO A 3 -12.63 -13.19 0.92
CA PRO A 3 -13.88 -13.08 1.68
C PRO A 3 -13.72 -13.17 3.20
N LEU A 4 -12.59 -13.70 3.68
CA LEU A 4 -12.33 -13.84 5.10
C LEU A 4 -11.79 -12.55 5.73
N TRP A 5 -11.28 -11.60 4.94
CA TRP A 5 -10.58 -10.40 5.43
C TRP A 5 -11.40 -9.58 6.43
N CYS A 6 -12.72 -9.54 6.25
CA CYS A 6 -13.65 -8.84 7.14
C CYS A 6 -13.58 -9.33 8.59
N ASN A 7 -13.23 -10.60 8.83
CA ASN A 7 -13.11 -11.16 10.18
C ASN A 7 -12.02 -10.48 11.01
N TRP A 8 -11.01 -9.88 10.37
CA TRP A 8 -9.94 -9.15 11.05
C TRP A 8 -10.25 -7.68 11.26
N TYR A 9 -11.24 -7.11 10.55
CA TYR A 9 -11.56 -5.68 10.62
C TYR A 9 -12.11 -5.26 11.99
N SER A 10 -12.79 -6.17 12.69
CA SER A 10 -13.32 -5.97 14.04
C SER A 10 -12.25 -5.94 15.14
N GLY A 11 -11.02 -6.35 14.83
CA GLY A 11 -9.90 -6.31 15.78
C GLY A 11 -9.25 -4.93 15.91
N PRO A 12 -8.28 -4.77 16.84
CA PRO A 12 -7.53 -3.52 17.00
C PRO A 12 -6.53 -3.32 15.83
N ILE A 13 -7.05 -3.03 14.63
CA ILE A 13 -6.24 -2.62 13.48
C ILE A 13 -5.78 -1.19 13.68
N ARG A 14 -4.47 -0.96 13.60
CA ARG A 14 -3.89 0.39 13.60
C ARG A 14 -3.60 0.92 12.19
N ALA A 15 -3.27 0.02 11.26
CA ALA A 15 -2.93 0.36 9.90
C ALA A 15 -3.11 -0.85 8.99
N VAL A 16 -3.17 -0.61 7.69
CA VAL A 16 -3.22 -1.65 6.66
C VAL A 16 -2.00 -1.53 5.75
N VAL A 17 -1.33 -2.65 5.50
CA VAL A 17 -0.35 -2.77 4.41
C VAL A 17 -1.00 -3.60 3.31
N PHE A 18 -1.23 -2.99 2.16
CA PHE A 18 -1.83 -3.64 1.00
C PHE A 18 -0.75 -3.86 -0.06
N ALA A 19 -0.25 -5.09 -0.16
CA ALA A 19 0.78 -5.43 -1.12
C ALA A 19 0.18 -5.87 -2.46
N VAL A 20 0.66 -5.27 -3.55
CA VAL A 20 0.32 -5.62 -4.92
C VAL A 20 1.57 -6.15 -5.61
N ASP A 21 1.43 -7.30 -6.24
CA ASP A 21 2.47 -7.85 -7.13
C ASP A 21 2.40 -7.13 -8.47
N VAL A 22 3.39 -6.30 -8.78
CA VAL A 22 3.42 -5.55 -10.05
C VAL A 22 4.05 -6.32 -11.21
N SER A 23 4.55 -7.54 -10.94
CA SER A 23 5.09 -8.44 -11.96
C SER A 23 4.03 -9.31 -12.63
N ASP A 24 2.79 -9.29 -12.11
CA ASP A 24 1.62 -9.98 -12.68
C ASP A 24 0.54 -8.96 -13.15
N PRO A 25 0.67 -8.42 -14.38
CA PRO A 25 -0.31 -7.48 -14.92
C PRO A 25 -1.73 -8.04 -15.00
N GLY A 26 -1.90 -9.37 -15.13
CA GLY A 26 -3.20 -10.01 -15.25
C GLY A 26 -4.05 -9.86 -13.98
N SER A 27 -3.40 -9.72 -12.82
CA SER A 27 -4.06 -9.58 -11.53
C SER A 27 -4.19 -8.12 -11.05
N LEU A 28 -3.53 -7.16 -11.70
CA LEU A 28 -3.51 -5.75 -11.26
C LEU A 28 -4.90 -5.13 -11.17
N ALA A 29 -5.74 -5.34 -12.18
CA ALA A 29 -7.10 -4.80 -12.17
C ALA A 29 -7.93 -5.36 -11.01
N SER A 30 -7.81 -6.66 -10.73
CA SER A 30 -8.46 -7.28 -9.57
C SER A 30 -7.92 -6.72 -8.26
N ALA A 31 -6.60 -6.52 -8.15
CA ALA A 31 -5.99 -5.94 -6.97
C ALA A 31 -6.46 -4.49 -6.72
N GLY A 32 -6.62 -3.69 -7.78
CA GLY A 32 -7.18 -2.34 -7.71
C GLY A 32 -8.61 -2.34 -7.18
N VAL A 33 -9.48 -3.21 -7.71
CA VAL A 33 -10.86 -3.37 -7.20
C VAL A 33 -10.86 -3.72 -5.71
N GLU A 34 -9.98 -4.62 -5.28
CA GLU A 34 -9.88 -4.99 -3.86
C GLU A 34 -9.35 -3.88 -2.97
N LEU A 35 -8.38 -3.10 -3.46
CA LEU A 35 -7.90 -1.92 -2.75
C LEU A 35 -9.04 -0.91 -2.55
N HIS A 36 -9.81 -0.61 -3.58
CA HIS A 36 -10.97 0.28 -3.47
C HIS A 36 -12.02 -0.26 -2.51
N ARG A 37 -12.34 -1.56 -2.58
CA ARG A 37 -13.27 -2.21 -1.63
C ARG A 37 -12.78 -2.08 -0.20
N LEU A 38 -11.48 -2.30 0.04
CA LEU A 38 -10.87 -2.17 1.35
C LEU A 38 -10.91 -0.73 1.87
N LEU A 39 -10.58 0.25 1.03
CA LEU A 39 -10.62 1.67 1.39
C LEU A 39 -12.03 2.15 1.77
N GLN A 40 -13.07 1.53 1.20
CA GLN A 40 -14.47 1.83 1.49
C GLN A 40 -15.03 1.12 2.74
N GLN A 41 -14.27 0.24 3.39
CA GLN A 41 -14.77 -0.46 4.58
C GLN A 41 -14.93 0.50 5.76
N PRO A 42 -16.14 0.63 6.35
CA PRO A 42 -16.39 1.54 7.45
C PRO A 42 -15.60 1.18 8.71
N GLU A 43 -15.33 -0.10 8.96
CA GLU A 43 -14.55 -0.61 10.09
C GLU A 43 -13.07 -0.20 10.03
N LEU A 44 -12.57 0.05 8.81
CA LEU A 44 -11.23 0.57 8.59
C LEU A 44 -11.17 2.10 8.70
N GLY A 45 -12.32 2.78 8.67
CA GLY A 45 -12.46 4.21 8.98
C GLY A 45 -11.37 5.08 8.35
N ALA A 46 -10.74 5.94 9.16
CA ALA A 46 -9.62 6.78 8.75
C ALA A 46 -8.24 6.13 8.97
N LYS A 47 -8.16 4.81 9.18
CA LYS A 47 -6.89 4.13 9.46
C LYS A 47 -5.94 4.28 8.26
N PRO A 48 -4.64 4.53 8.51
CA PRO A 48 -3.66 4.69 7.47
C PRO A 48 -3.47 3.38 6.68
N VAL A 49 -3.32 3.53 5.37
CA VAL A 49 -3.11 2.45 4.41
C VAL A 49 -1.83 2.71 3.66
N CYS A 50 -0.91 1.73 3.66
CA CYS A 50 0.24 1.74 2.78
C CYS A 50 -0.01 0.77 1.63
N LEU A 51 -0.14 1.30 0.41
CA LEU A 51 -0.12 0.52 -0.82
C LEU A 51 1.34 0.23 -1.18
N VAL A 52 1.70 -1.04 -1.20
CA VAL A 52 3.05 -1.50 -1.49
C VAL A 52 3.08 -2.16 -2.86
N LEU A 53 3.75 -1.53 -3.81
CA LEU A 53 4.02 -2.06 -5.14
C LEU A 53 5.28 -2.94 -5.05
N THR A 54 5.09 -4.26 -5.03
CA THR A 54 6.12 -5.27 -4.77
C THR A 54 6.63 -5.95 -6.04
N LYS A 55 7.78 -6.64 -5.92
CA LYS A 55 8.42 -7.45 -6.99
C LYS A 55 8.91 -6.65 -8.20
N LEU A 56 9.37 -5.42 -7.95
CA LEU A 56 9.94 -4.54 -8.98
C LEU A 56 11.27 -5.05 -9.57
N ASP A 57 11.88 -6.04 -8.92
CA ASP A 57 13.10 -6.72 -9.37
C ASP A 57 12.86 -7.70 -10.53
N LEU A 58 11.61 -8.05 -10.83
CA LEU A 58 11.28 -9.00 -11.89
C LEU A 58 11.15 -8.31 -13.26
N PRO A 59 11.53 -8.98 -14.37
CA PRO A 59 11.61 -8.37 -15.70
C PRO A 59 10.25 -8.04 -16.34
N PHE A 60 9.14 -8.54 -15.79
CA PHE A 60 7.79 -8.35 -16.34
C PHE A 60 7.00 -7.23 -15.66
N THR A 61 7.68 -6.38 -14.88
CA THR A 61 7.02 -5.27 -14.19
C THR A 61 6.62 -4.18 -15.17
N LEU A 62 5.39 -3.71 -15.05
CA LEU A 62 4.94 -2.55 -15.81
C LEU A 62 5.73 -1.29 -15.39
N PRO A 63 6.00 -0.36 -16.34
CA PRO A 63 6.56 0.93 -15.98
C PRO A 63 5.58 1.70 -15.10
N ARG A 64 6.12 2.65 -14.31
CA ARG A 64 5.33 3.39 -13.31
C ARG A 64 4.08 4.06 -13.90
N THR A 65 4.17 4.61 -15.11
CA THR A 65 3.05 5.25 -15.79
C THR A 65 1.90 4.28 -16.08
N GLU A 66 2.21 3.05 -16.46
CA GLU A 66 1.21 2.01 -16.72
C GLU A 66 0.60 1.51 -15.41
N LEU A 67 1.39 1.42 -14.33
CA LEU A 67 0.88 1.13 -12.99
C LEU A 67 -0.04 2.23 -12.48
N ASP A 68 0.32 3.50 -12.69
CA ASP A 68 -0.49 4.65 -12.30
C ASP A 68 -1.85 4.62 -13.01
N LEU A 69 -1.87 4.28 -14.31
CA LEU A 69 -3.10 4.13 -15.09
C LEU A 69 -3.91 2.90 -14.66
N ALA A 70 -3.27 1.73 -14.53
CA ALA A 70 -3.95 0.47 -14.24
C ALA A 70 -4.60 0.44 -12.85
N LEU A 71 -3.99 1.10 -11.86
CA LEU A 71 -4.48 1.16 -10.49
C LEU A 71 -5.14 2.50 -10.13
N GLY A 72 -5.15 3.48 -11.04
CA GLY A 72 -5.69 4.82 -10.76
C GLY A 72 -4.95 5.54 -9.63
N LEU A 73 -3.62 5.40 -9.53
CA LEU A 73 -2.84 5.83 -8.36
C LEU A 73 -2.96 7.33 -8.10
N ALA A 74 -2.95 8.15 -9.15
CA ALA A 74 -3.11 9.60 -9.02
C ALA A 74 -4.47 9.99 -8.42
N ASP A 75 -5.55 9.29 -8.80
CA ASP A 75 -6.88 9.52 -8.22
C ASP A 75 -6.95 9.05 -6.78
N LEU A 76 -6.34 7.90 -6.47
CA LEU A 76 -6.26 7.38 -5.11
C LEU A 76 -5.50 8.33 -4.17
N GLU A 77 -4.36 8.87 -4.59
CA GLU A 77 -3.59 9.86 -3.82
C GLU A 77 -4.40 11.14 -3.59
N ARG A 78 -5.16 11.58 -4.59
CA ARG A 78 -6.05 12.76 -4.50
C ARG A 78 -7.25 12.53 -3.59
N LEU A 79 -7.85 11.34 -3.62
CA LEU A 79 -9.03 11.00 -2.81
C LEU A 79 -8.69 10.69 -1.36
N TYR A 80 -7.48 10.18 -1.10
CA TYR A 80 -7.05 9.75 0.22
C TYR A 80 -5.71 10.39 0.65
N PRO A 81 -5.59 11.72 0.60
CA PRO A 81 -4.32 12.41 0.81
C PRO A 81 -3.75 12.13 2.20
N ASP A 82 -4.55 12.08 3.27
CA ASP A 82 -4.01 11.88 4.62
C ASP A 82 -4.08 10.43 5.11
N ARG A 83 -4.48 9.52 4.21
CA ARG A 83 -4.78 8.13 4.55
C ARG A 83 -3.96 7.13 3.74
N LEU A 84 -3.65 7.43 2.48
CA LEU A 84 -2.95 6.52 1.59
C LEU A 84 -1.51 6.97 1.35
N GLN A 85 -0.58 6.03 1.50
CA GLN A 85 0.81 6.18 1.11
C GLN A 85 1.20 5.06 0.14
N ILE A 86 1.84 5.41 -0.97
CA ILE A 86 2.26 4.45 -1.99
C ILE A 86 3.78 4.28 -1.93
N MET A 87 4.23 3.03 -1.79
CA MET A 87 5.65 2.69 -1.76
C MET A 87 5.96 1.59 -2.77
N SER A 88 7.01 1.81 -3.55
CA SER A 88 7.60 0.82 -4.45
C SER A 88 8.72 0.10 -3.71
N VAL A 89 8.62 -1.22 -3.53
CA VAL A 89 9.61 -2.03 -2.80
C VAL A 89 9.93 -3.33 -3.52
N SER A 90 11.10 -3.90 -3.21
CA SER A 90 11.41 -5.29 -3.47
C SER A 90 11.80 -5.97 -2.17
N SER A 91 11.29 -7.18 -1.93
CA SER A 91 11.57 -7.95 -0.72
C SER A 91 12.86 -8.77 -0.81
N VAL A 92 13.50 -8.84 -1.97
CA VAL A 92 14.69 -9.66 -2.22
C VAL A 92 15.96 -8.83 -2.40
N LEU A 93 15.81 -7.55 -2.78
CA LEU A 93 16.93 -6.64 -2.96
C LEU A 93 17.54 -6.24 -1.61
N SER A 94 18.84 -5.96 -1.61
CA SER A 94 19.54 -5.49 -0.41
C SER A 94 19.04 -4.09 0.01
N PRO A 95 19.25 -3.67 1.27
CA PRO A 95 18.88 -2.31 1.71
C PRO A 95 19.52 -1.19 0.89
N LEU A 96 20.70 -1.43 0.30
CA LEU A 96 21.38 -0.47 -0.58
C LEU A 96 20.64 -0.28 -1.91
N GLU A 97 20.03 -1.36 -2.42
CA GLU A 97 19.29 -1.37 -3.69
C GLU A 97 17.81 -0.98 -3.49
N CYS A 98 17.25 -1.23 -2.32
CA CYS A 98 15.87 -0.90 -1.97
C CYS A 98 15.76 -0.24 -0.58
N PRO A 99 16.24 1.02 -0.43
CA PRO A 99 16.10 1.76 0.83
C PRO A 99 14.63 1.99 1.24
N ARG A 100 13.70 1.89 0.27
CA ARG A 100 12.26 2.00 0.53
C ARG A 100 11.70 0.86 1.37
N LEU A 101 12.37 -0.30 1.43
CA LEU A 101 11.97 -1.38 2.32
C LEU A 101 12.16 -0.98 3.80
N GLU A 102 13.27 -0.32 4.13
CA GLU A 102 13.47 0.24 5.47
C GLU A 102 12.46 1.35 5.78
N ALA A 103 12.16 2.22 4.81
CA ALA A 103 11.13 3.24 4.95
C ALA A 103 9.73 2.65 5.22
N LEU A 104 9.40 1.50 4.63
CA LEU A 104 8.16 0.76 4.92
C LEU A 104 8.15 0.24 6.37
N VAL A 105 9.26 -0.32 6.85
CA VAL A 105 9.37 -0.80 8.24
C VAL A 105 9.22 0.38 9.22
N ASP A 106 9.91 1.48 8.96
CA ASP A 106 9.78 2.72 9.72
C ASP A 106 8.33 3.22 9.76
N TRP A 107 7.65 3.20 8.61
CA TRP A 107 6.25 3.56 8.51
C TRP A 107 5.38 2.66 9.40
N MET A 108 5.63 1.34 9.39
CA MET A 108 4.90 0.39 10.24
C MET A 108 5.13 0.64 11.73
N VAL A 109 6.35 1.01 12.13
CA VAL A 109 6.68 1.36 13.53
C VAL A 109 5.87 2.59 13.97
N VAL A 110 5.86 3.64 13.15
CA VAL A 110 5.09 4.86 13.42
C VAL A 110 3.58 4.55 13.47
N ALA A 111 3.07 3.81 12.50
CA ALA A 111 1.67 3.46 12.43
C ALA A 111 1.22 2.60 13.64
N LYS A 112 2.11 1.75 14.16
CA LYS A 112 1.87 0.98 15.39
C LYS A 112 1.83 1.85 16.64
N ALA A 113 2.63 2.92 16.71
CA ALA A 113 2.66 3.86 17.82
C ALA A 113 1.39 4.73 17.89
N GLY A 114 0.69 4.91 16.76
CA GLY A 114 -0.61 5.59 16.72
C GLY A 114 -0.50 7.12 16.72
N ASP A 115 0.62 7.68 16.27
CA ASP A 115 0.82 9.12 16.15
C ASP A 115 0.50 9.60 14.71
N PRO A 116 -0.70 10.17 14.45
CA PRO A 116 -1.08 10.62 13.12
C PRO A 116 -0.25 11.81 12.60
N ALA A 117 0.42 12.57 13.47
CA ALA A 117 1.23 13.72 13.06
C ALA A 117 2.53 13.30 12.34
N VAL A 118 3.07 12.12 12.67
CA VAL A 118 4.33 11.62 12.11
C VAL A 118 4.14 10.97 10.73
N LEU A 119 2.97 10.39 10.47
CA LEU A 119 2.65 9.76 9.18
C LEU A 119 2.56 10.78 8.03
N LEU A 120 2.17 12.02 8.33
CA LEU A 120 2.09 13.11 7.35
C LEU A 120 3.45 13.79 7.11
N ALA A 121 4.35 13.79 8.11
CA ALA A 121 5.63 14.48 8.05
C ALA A 121 6.70 13.77 7.18
N LYS A 122 6.56 12.46 6.93
CA LYS A 122 7.52 11.65 6.16
C LYS A 122 7.23 11.57 4.64
N ARG A 123 6.50 12.55 4.08
CA ARG A 123 6.22 12.66 2.64
C ARG A 123 7.30 13.38 1.82
N THR A 124 8.31 13.92 2.48
CA THR A 124 9.48 14.61 1.89
C THR A 124 10.71 13.72 1.95
#